data_AF-A0A841R808-F1
#
_entry.id   AF-A0A841R808-F1
#
_cell.length_a   1.000
_cell.length_b   1.000
_cell.length_c   1.000
_cell.angle_alpha   90.00
_cell.angle_beta   90.00
_cell.angle_gamma   90.00
#
_symmetry.space_group_name_H-M   'P 1'
#
loop_
_entity.id
_entity.type
_entity.pdbx_description
1 polymer ?
#
loop_
_entity_poly.entity_id
_entity_poly.type
_entity_poly.pdbx_seq_one_letter_code
_entity_poly.pdbx_strand_id
1 'polypeptide(L)'
;MEDEADKLKSYINEISLLAEKDPFNYQALKKCFDSFELSNSHIAKLNQIASSHIKRSEELLKSGRIEEALMSMERAVEIHPLSDEFRNRIAQLYLLKARREGSEGKNRQLASNHASFSKSVTDRNPIADNILKDIRNKEKALSGKTPYKKLLLPFAGLLLLVAAALFTQNRFSFSFLQQKSPESETSMAVPSVKKTETFTDRELETVITGQLEDCEIEIDQSRLSLTNGSISYTLQGKLINESKAIKSAGLNVAFRQFGGETLFSKTIPLVEEEQWLMPGEPALIDEFFYVHYLPPEIDEVRISLRNMVTADEIPEQEEAQPISVEWTAYRPEGVKIDFSQLESSSFQGYGENYINIKLKMINSGTIPVERFQIDLKWRNFSGDELFSLSRDLIQRENPVLSPEETRIFRIFTNLPPDLPDEGLEMYINVTRINS
;
A
#
# COMPACT_ATOMS: atom_id res chain seq x y z
N MET A 1 -33.10 -4.80 20.97
CA MET A 1 -31.71 -5.31 20.89
C MET A 1 -30.95 -4.69 19.72
N GLU A 2 -31.62 -4.35 18.61
CA GLU A 2 -31.05 -3.63 17.45
C GLU A 2 -30.43 -2.26 17.84
N ASP A 3 -31.06 -1.53 18.76
CA ASP A 3 -30.62 -0.19 19.20
C ASP A 3 -29.25 -0.14 19.93
N GLU A 4 -28.86 -1.20 20.66
CA GLU A 4 -27.57 -1.21 21.39
C GLU A 4 -26.38 -1.41 20.43
N ALA A 5 -26.53 -2.26 19.41
CA ALA A 5 -25.47 -2.53 18.44
C ALA A 5 -25.17 -1.30 17.57
N ASP A 6 -26.22 -0.62 17.10
CA ASP A 6 -26.10 0.59 16.29
C ASP A 6 -25.47 1.75 17.07
N LYS A 7 -25.79 1.86 18.36
CA LYS A 7 -25.20 2.86 19.26
C LYS A 7 -23.70 2.65 19.45
N LEU A 8 -23.28 1.41 19.69
CA LEU A 8 -21.86 1.06 19.80
C LEU A 8 -21.11 1.32 18.50
N LYS A 9 -21.69 0.94 17.36
CA LYS A 9 -21.11 1.19 16.03
C LYS A 9 -20.95 2.68 15.76
N SER A 10 -21.98 3.47 16.07
CA SER A 10 -21.95 4.93 15.92
C SER A 10 -20.87 5.57 16.80
N TYR A 11 -20.73 5.10 18.05
CA TYR A 11 -19.65 5.54 18.94
C TYR A 11 -18.27 5.24 18.36
N ILE A 12 -18.03 4.00 17.90
CA ILE A 12 -16.74 3.60 17.32
C ILE A 12 -16.40 4.47 16.10
N ASN A 13 -17.37 4.70 15.21
CA ASN A 13 -17.16 5.54 14.04
C ASN A 13 -16.82 6.99 14.42
N GLU A 14 -17.56 7.59 15.34
CA GLU A 14 -17.35 8.99 15.75
C GLU A 14 -16.04 9.17 16.51
N ILE A 15 -15.70 8.23 17.42
CA ILE A 15 -14.46 8.30 18.17
C ILE A 15 -13.23 8.07 17.27
N SER A 16 -13.32 7.18 16.27
CA SER A 16 -12.27 6.95 15.28
C SER A 16 -12.03 8.19 14.42
N LEU A 17 -13.08 8.82 13.90
CA LEU A 17 -12.96 10.08 13.13
C LEU A 17 -12.33 11.20 13.96
N LEU A 18 -12.70 11.29 15.24
CA LEU A 18 -12.14 12.29 16.14
C LEU A 18 -10.68 12.00 16.48
N ALA A 19 -10.33 10.73 16.72
CA ALA A 19 -8.97 10.29 16.98
C ALA A 19 -8.05 10.48 15.77
N GLU A 20 -8.56 10.34 14.54
CA GLU A 20 -7.81 10.63 13.32
C GLU A 20 -7.47 12.12 13.21
N LYS A 21 -8.45 12.99 13.51
CA LYS A 21 -8.29 14.44 13.41
C LYS A 21 -7.40 15.04 14.50
N ASP A 22 -7.59 14.60 15.75
CA ASP A 22 -6.89 15.15 16.92
C ASP A 22 -6.71 14.09 18.03
N PRO A 23 -5.78 13.12 17.85
CA PRO A 23 -5.66 11.93 18.72
C PRO A 23 -5.25 12.23 20.17
N PHE A 24 -4.84 13.48 20.44
CA PHE A 24 -4.31 13.91 21.72
C PHE A 24 -5.17 14.97 22.42
N ASN A 25 -6.40 15.21 21.94
CA ASN A 25 -7.32 16.16 22.57
C ASN A 25 -8.25 15.48 23.57
N TYR A 26 -7.81 15.45 24.83
CA TYR A 26 -8.53 14.79 25.91
C TYR A 26 -9.96 15.30 26.08
N GLN A 27 -10.17 16.61 26.01
CA GLN A 27 -11.50 17.21 26.22
C GLN A 27 -12.47 16.82 25.11
N ALA A 28 -12.01 16.80 23.86
CA ALA A 28 -12.85 16.40 22.73
C ALA A 28 -13.22 14.91 22.83
N LEU A 29 -12.24 14.04 23.08
CA LEU A 29 -12.45 12.59 23.19
C LEU A 29 -13.35 12.24 24.38
N LYS A 30 -13.17 12.90 25.52
CA LYS A 30 -14.04 12.74 26.69
C LYS A 30 -15.46 13.20 26.41
N LYS A 31 -15.63 14.35 25.76
CA LYS A 31 -16.96 14.85 25.40
C LYS A 31 -17.69 13.89 24.46
N CYS A 32 -16.99 13.32 23.48
CA CYS A 32 -17.54 12.29 22.60
C CYS A 32 -17.95 11.03 23.40
N PHE A 33 -17.07 10.53 24.27
CA PHE A 33 -17.42 9.39 25.14
C PHE A 33 -18.65 9.66 26.00
N ASP A 34 -18.71 10.82 26.66
CA ASP A 34 -19.81 11.21 27.54
C ASP A 34 -21.13 11.38 26.76
N SER A 35 -21.11 11.82 25.49
CA SER A 35 -22.33 12.06 24.69
C SER A 35 -23.04 10.79 24.23
N PHE A 36 -22.35 9.66 24.18
CA PHE A 36 -22.96 8.39 23.76
C PHE A 36 -23.61 7.63 24.91
N GLU A 37 -23.53 8.06 26.18
CA GLU A 37 -24.20 7.39 27.32
C GLU A 37 -24.12 5.84 27.24
N LEU A 38 -22.89 5.32 27.14
CA LEU A 38 -22.67 3.90 26.91
C LEU A 38 -23.06 3.06 28.14
N SER A 39 -23.90 2.04 27.95
CA SER A 39 -24.22 1.04 28.96
C SER A 39 -22.99 0.24 29.39
N ASN A 40 -23.04 -0.41 30.56
CA ASN A 40 -21.97 -1.30 31.02
C ASN A 40 -21.69 -2.44 30.03
N SER A 41 -22.70 -2.86 29.27
CA SER A 41 -22.55 -3.89 28.24
C SER A 41 -21.72 -3.40 27.05
N HIS A 42 -21.95 -2.16 26.60
CA HIS A 42 -21.10 -1.52 25.58
C HIS A 42 -19.66 -1.40 26.05
N ILE A 43 -19.44 -0.94 27.28
CA ILE A 43 -18.09 -0.80 27.86
C ILE A 43 -17.39 -2.17 27.92
N ALA A 44 -18.10 -3.23 28.34
CA ALA A 44 -17.56 -4.59 28.34
C ALA A 44 -17.18 -5.05 26.92
N LYS A 45 -18.00 -4.74 25.91
CA LYS A 45 -17.72 -5.10 24.51
C LYS A 45 -16.52 -4.32 23.96
N LEU A 46 -16.43 -3.01 24.21
CA LEU A 46 -15.26 -2.20 23.84
C LEU A 46 -13.97 -2.75 24.47
N ASN A 47 -14.03 -3.10 25.76
CA ASN A 47 -12.90 -3.70 26.47
C ASN A 47 -12.51 -5.06 25.88
N GLN A 48 -13.48 -5.88 25.49
CA GLN A 48 -13.21 -7.15 24.82
C GLN A 48 -12.48 -6.93 23.48
N ILE A 49 -12.97 -6.02 22.63
CA ILE A 49 -12.37 -5.72 21.32
C ILE A 49 -10.95 -5.15 21.51
N ALA A 50 -10.78 -4.17 22.39
CA ALA A 50 -9.46 -3.59 22.66
C ALA A 50 -8.47 -4.62 23.24
N SER A 51 -8.94 -5.51 24.13
CA SER A 51 -8.10 -6.58 24.70
C SER A 51 -7.64 -7.59 23.65
N SER A 52 -8.48 -7.90 22.64
CA SER A 52 -8.09 -8.74 21.51
C SER A 52 -6.92 -8.14 20.73
N HIS A 53 -7.00 -6.85 20.41
CA HIS A 53 -5.93 -6.11 19.75
C HIS A 53 -4.64 -6.04 20.58
N ILE A 54 -4.75 -5.88 21.90
CA ILE A 54 -3.60 -5.90 22.81
C ILE A 54 -2.92 -7.27 22.81
N LYS A 55 -3.70 -8.36 22.94
CA LYS A 55 -3.17 -9.72 22.94
C LYS A 55 -2.42 -10.01 21.63
N ARG A 56 -3.03 -9.64 20.49
CA ARG A 56 -2.38 -9.74 19.17
C ARG A 56 -1.09 -8.92 19.09
N SER A 57 -1.11 -7.68 19.58
CA SER A 57 0.10 -6.83 19.65
C SER A 57 1.22 -7.49 20.43
N GLU A 58 0.91 -8.10 21.59
CA GLU A 58 1.88 -8.82 22.40
C GLU A 58 2.44 -10.08 21.72
N GLU A 59 1.61 -10.83 21.01
CA GLU A 59 2.04 -11.99 20.22
C GLU A 59 2.97 -11.59 19.06
N LEU A 60 2.60 -10.55 18.31
CA LEU A 60 3.41 -9.98 17.23
C LEU A 60 4.74 -9.43 17.74
N LEU A 61 4.72 -8.82 18.93
CA LEU A 61 5.94 -8.33 19.57
C LEU A 61 6.88 -9.49 19.95
N LYS A 62 6.33 -10.59 20.49
CA LYS A 62 7.10 -11.80 20.81
C LYS A 62 7.74 -12.41 19.56
N SER A 63 7.08 -12.34 18.40
CA SER A 63 7.64 -12.77 17.11
C SER A 63 8.54 -11.73 16.45
N GLY A 64 8.81 -10.59 17.09
CA GLY A 64 9.69 -9.54 16.57
C GLY A 64 9.07 -8.62 15.50
N ARG A 65 7.78 -8.76 15.21
CA ARG A 65 7.02 -8.00 14.19
C ARG A 65 6.51 -6.67 14.79
N ILE A 66 7.42 -5.73 15.04
CA ILE A 66 7.12 -4.50 15.80
C ILE A 66 6.10 -3.59 15.11
N GLU A 67 6.16 -3.47 13.79
CA GLU A 67 5.25 -2.57 13.06
C GLU A 67 3.80 -3.02 13.17
N GLU A 68 3.56 -4.32 12.99
CA GLU A 68 2.22 -4.89 13.13
C GLU A 68 1.74 -4.88 14.58
N ALA A 69 2.66 -5.06 15.53
CA ALA A 69 2.35 -4.90 16.94
C ALA A 69 1.90 -3.46 17.24
N LEU A 70 2.57 -2.45 16.66
CA LEU A 70 2.18 -1.06 16.78
C LEU A 70 0.81 -0.80 16.15
N MET A 71 0.59 -1.25 14.91
CA MET A 71 -0.73 -1.11 14.26
C MET A 71 -1.85 -1.73 15.10
N SER A 72 -1.61 -2.92 15.66
CA SER A 72 -2.59 -3.58 16.54
C SER A 72 -2.83 -2.76 17.83
N MET A 73 -1.79 -2.18 18.42
CA MET A 73 -1.93 -1.34 19.62
C MET A 73 -2.60 0.01 19.31
N GLU A 74 -2.33 0.61 18.15
CA GLU A 74 -3.02 1.81 17.65
C GLU A 74 -4.53 1.56 17.59
N ARG A 75 -4.97 0.42 17.05
CA ARG A 75 -6.38 0.01 17.07
C ARG A 75 -6.96 -0.05 18.48
N ALA A 76 -6.24 -0.64 19.43
CA ALA A 76 -6.71 -0.70 20.82
C ALA A 76 -6.89 0.71 21.43
N VAL A 77 -5.98 1.64 21.13
CA VAL A 77 -6.06 3.04 21.58
C VAL A 77 -7.17 3.80 20.87
N GLU A 78 -7.41 3.56 19.58
CA GLU A 78 -8.53 4.17 18.83
C GLU A 78 -9.89 3.76 19.41
N ILE A 79 -10.05 2.48 19.77
CA ILE A 79 -11.29 1.95 20.37
C ILE A 79 -11.50 2.49 21.80
N HIS A 80 -10.42 2.64 22.56
CA HIS A 80 -10.48 3.11 23.95
C HIS A 80 -9.49 4.25 24.22
N PRO A 81 -9.71 5.44 23.65
CA PRO A 81 -8.71 6.52 23.63
C PRO A 81 -8.52 7.20 24.98
N LEU A 82 -9.38 6.92 25.96
CA LEU A 82 -9.26 7.42 27.33
C LEU A 82 -8.59 6.39 28.27
N SER A 83 -8.08 5.27 27.75
CA SER A 83 -7.31 4.32 28.56
C SER A 83 -5.87 4.81 28.70
N ASP A 84 -5.49 5.18 29.91
CA ASP A 84 -4.12 5.57 30.26
C ASP A 84 -3.17 4.36 30.15
N GLU A 85 -3.63 3.15 30.50
CA GLU A 85 -2.90 1.90 30.30
C GLU A 85 -2.52 1.70 28.82
N PHE A 86 -3.48 1.82 27.90
CA PHE A 86 -3.23 1.54 26.48
C PHE A 86 -2.29 2.59 25.88
N ARG A 87 -2.44 3.85 26.29
CA ARG A 87 -1.53 4.93 25.89
C ARG A 87 -0.11 4.76 26.44
N ASN A 88 0.02 4.25 27.66
CA ASN A 88 1.33 3.89 28.20
C ASN A 88 1.98 2.75 27.41
N ARG A 89 1.21 1.71 27.04
CA ARG A 89 1.71 0.57 26.25
C ARG A 89 2.16 0.98 24.85
N ILE A 90 1.36 1.75 24.11
CA ILE A 90 1.76 2.22 22.77
C ILE A 90 2.98 3.15 22.84
N ALA A 91 3.09 4.00 23.86
CA ALA A 91 4.25 4.85 24.06
C ALA A 91 5.54 4.01 24.25
N GLN A 92 5.46 2.89 24.97
CA GLN A 92 6.58 1.96 25.11
C GLN A 92 6.95 1.28 23.79
N LEU A 93 5.96 0.90 22.97
CA LEU A 93 6.21 0.32 21.64
C LEU A 93 6.90 1.32 20.70
N TYR A 94 6.47 2.59 20.67
CA TYR A 94 7.17 3.61 19.89
C TYR A 94 8.60 3.83 20.38
N LEU A 95 8.85 3.79 21.70
CA LEU A 95 10.21 3.84 22.23
C LEU A 95 11.04 2.64 21.82
N LEU A 96 10.45 1.44 21.78
CA LEU A 96 11.13 0.24 21.31
C LEU A 96 11.50 0.34 19.83
N LYS A 97 10.55 0.78 18.99
CA LYS A 97 10.78 1.03 17.55
C LYS A 97 11.91 2.04 17.35
N ALA A 98 11.87 3.17 18.05
CA ALA A 98 12.91 4.20 17.99
C ALA A 98 14.31 3.64 18.33
N ARG A 99 14.40 2.69 19.28
CA ARG A 99 15.67 2.06 19.67
C ARG A 99 16.19 1.08 18.62
N ARG A 100 15.32 0.38 17.89
CA ARG A 100 15.73 -0.61 16.89
C ARG A 100 16.11 0.01 15.55
N GLU A 101 15.33 0.98 15.08
CA GLU A 101 15.47 1.52 13.73
C GLU A 101 16.38 2.74 13.64
N GLY A 102 16.78 3.34 14.77
CA GLY A 102 17.48 4.62 14.77
C GLY A 102 16.60 5.80 14.30
N SER A 103 15.33 5.56 13.98
CA SER A 103 14.27 6.54 13.65
C SER A 103 13.83 7.32 14.89
N GLU A 104 14.78 8.04 15.46
CA GLU A 104 14.79 8.44 16.85
C GLU A 104 13.88 9.64 17.14
N GLY A 105 13.74 10.59 16.21
CA GLY A 105 12.98 11.83 16.42
C GLY A 105 11.46 11.60 16.47
N LYS A 106 10.88 11.11 15.36
CA LYS A 106 9.42 10.98 15.21
C LYS A 106 8.81 10.03 16.23
N ASN A 107 9.39 8.84 16.40
CA ASN A 107 8.85 7.83 17.32
C ASN A 107 8.95 8.27 18.79
N ARG A 108 10.01 8.98 19.21
CA ARG A 108 10.06 9.58 20.56
C ARG A 108 9.01 10.66 20.77
N GLN A 109 8.77 11.49 19.75
CA GLN A 109 7.74 12.52 19.84
C GLN A 109 6.35 11.88 20.01
N LEU A 110 6.04 10.83 19.24
CA LEU A 110 4.80 10.07 19.38
C LEU A 110 4.68 9.45 20.77
N ALA A 111 5.74 8.78 21.26
CA ALA A 111 5.76 8.24 22.62
C ALA A 111 5.53 9.33 23.69
N SER A 112 6.14 10.50 23.53
CA SER A 112 5.97 11.65 24.41
C SER A 112 4.53 12.16 24.42
N ASN A 113 3.89 12.26 23.24
CA ASN A 113 2.50 12.69 23.11
C ASN A 113 1.55 11.70 23.82
N HIS A 114 1.71 10.39 23.60
CA HIS A 114 0.89 9.37 24.26
C HIS A 114 1.08 9.37 25.79
N ALA A 115 2.32 9.46 26.28
CA ALA A 115 2.58 9.54 27.72
C ALA A 115 2.03 10.84 28.34
N SER A 116 2.16 11.97 27.64
CA SER A 116 1.60 13.25 28.11
C SER A 116 0.07 13.20 28.17
N PHE A 117 -0.58 12.58 27.19
CA PHE A 117 -2.02 12.35 27.24
C PHE A 117 -2.42 11.42 28.39
N SER A 118 -1.66 10.36 28.63
CA SER A 118 -1.89 9.45 29.75
C SER A 118 -1.91 10.19 31.09
N LYS A 119 -1.11 11.25 31.22
CA LYS A 119 -1.14 12.15 32.39
C LYS A 119 -2.37 13.07 32.43
N SER A 120 -2.91 13.50 31.28
CA SER A 120 -4.15 14.29 31.27
C SER A 120 -5.38 13.45 31.62
N VAL A 121 -5.33 12.13 31.38
CA VAL A 121 -6.37 11.19 31.83
C VAL A 121 -6.23 10.90 33.32
N THR A 122 -5.01 10.66 33.80
CA THR A 122 -4.74 10.31 35.20
C THR A 122 -3.57 11.13 35.74
N ASP A 123 -3.88 12.09 36.61
CA ASP A 123 -2.91 13.07 37.16
C ASP A 123 -1.65 12.42 37.77
N ARG A 124 -1.81 11.25 38.41
CA ARG A 124 -0.72 10.47 39.02
C ARG A 124 -0.44 9.21 38.21
N ASN A 125 0.26 9.35 37.09
CA ASN A 125 0.64 8.24 36.22
C ASN A 125 2.17 7.99 36.23
N PRO A 126 2.68 7.11 37.11
CA PRO A 126 4.12 6.89 37.26
C PRO A 126 4.78 6.27 36.00
N ILE A 127 4.02 5.51 35.21
CA ILE A 127 4.51 4.90 33.97
C ILE A 127 4.76 6.00 32.94
N ALA A 128 3.79 6.89 32.73
CA ALA A 128 3.94 8.03 31.84
C ALA A 128 5.09 8.97 32.27
N ASP A 129 5.23 9.23 33.57
CA ASP A 129 6.34 10.03 34.10
C ASP A 129 7.72 9.40 33.82
N ASN A 130 7.83 8.08 33.96
CA ASN A 130 9.05 7.35 33.65
C ASN A 130 9.39 7.41 32.15
N ILE A 131 8.38 7.26 31.27
CA ILE A 131 8.54 7.37 29.82
C ILE A 131 9.03 8.77 29.44
N LEU A 132 8.38 9.82 29.94
CA LEU A 132 8.75 11.21 29.66
C LEU A 132 10.15 11.55 30.21
N LYS A 133 10.52 10.98 31.36
CA LYS A 133 11.87 11.11 31.93
C LYS A 133 12.93 10.43 31.05
N ASP A 134 12.67 9.22 30.55
CA ASP A 134 13.57 8.50 29.62
C ASP A 134 13.81 9.32 28.34
N ILE A 135 12.72 9.79 27.72
CA ILE A 135 12.78 10.63 26.51
C ILE A 135 13.62 11.89 26.75
N ARG A 136 13.34 12.63 27.82
CA ARG A 136 14.08 13.86 28.17
C ARG A 136 15.57 13.60 28.40
N ASN A 137 15.92 12.49 29.05
CA ASN A 137 17.32 12.15 29.30
C ASN A 137 18.05 11.82 27.98
N LYS A 138 17.39 11.11 27.06
CA LYS A 138 17.94 10.83 25.73
C LYS A 138 18.11 12.08 24.87
N GLU A 139 17.11 12.98 24.86
CA GLU A 139 17.22 14.26 24.16
C GLU A 139 18.37 15.13 24.69
N LYS A 140 18.58 15.13 26.02
CA LYS A 140 19.75 15.79 26.62
C LYS A 140 21.07 15.17 26.16
N ALA A 141 21.15 13.85 26.06
CA ALA A 141 22.33 13.16 25.55
C ALA A 141 22.61 13.48 24.08
N LEU A 142 21.58 13.46 23.24
CA LEU A 142 21.68 13.70 21.79
C LEU A 142 21.94 15.16 21.43
N SER A 143 21.37 16.11 22.17
CA SER A 143 21.53 17.54 21.90
C SER A 143 22.95 18.06 22.12
N GLY A 144 23.89 17.21 22.54
CA GLY A 144 25.31 17.57 22.66
C GLY A 144 25.55 18.74 23.61
N LYS A 145 24.58 19.06 24.48
CA LYS A 145 24.77 19.97 25.63
C LYS A 145 25.53 19.23 26.74
N THR A 146 26.54 18.47 26.36
CA THR A 146 27.61 18.10 27.27
C THR A 146 28.46 19.35 27.53
N PRO A 147 29.05 19.50 28.73
CA PRO A 147 29.83 20.69 29.11
C PRO A 147 31.12 20.92 28.29
N TYR A 148 31.37 20.13 27.24
CA TYR A 148 32.58 20.20 26.40
C TYR A 148 32.64 21.42 25.47
N LYS A 149 31.55 22.18 25.30
CA LYS A 149 31.57 23.48 24.59
C LYS A 149 32.56 24.49 25.21
N LYS A 150 32.95 24.32 26.48
CA LYS A 150 34.02 25.13 27.11
C LYS A 150 35.42 24.82 26.57
N LEU A 151 35.64 23.64 25.97
CA LEU A 151 36.94 23.24 25.41
C LEU A 151 37.09 23.56 23.91
N LEU A 152 35.99 23.79 23.18
CA LEU A 152 36.04 24.14 21.75
C LEU A 152 36.39 25.60 21.48
N LEU A 153 36.11 26.51 22.42
CA LEU A 153 36.47 27.94 22.31
C LEU A 153 37.99 28.18 22.10
N PRO A 154 38.92 27.55 22.84
CA PRO A 154 40.35 27.71 22.55
C PRO A 154 40.76 27.09 21.21
N PHE A 155 40.12 25.99 20.78
CA PHE A 155 40.42 25.34 19.49
C PHE A 155 39.96 26.19 18.30
N ALA A 156 38.78 26.80 18.39
CA ALA A 156 38.28 27.74 17.39
C ALA A 156 39.17 28.99 17.30
N GLY A 157 39.67 29.49 18.45
CA GLY A 157 40.66 30.57 18.48
C GLY A 157 41.99 30.20 17.79
N LEU A 158 42.47 28.97 18.00
CA LEU A 158 43.68 28.47 17.34
C LEU A 158 43.50 28.32 15.83
N LEU A 159 42.35 27.79 15.39
CA LEU A 159 42.00 27.66 13.96
C LEU A 159 41.88 29.01 13.26
N LEU A 160 41.32 30.02 13.94
CA LEU A 160 41.24 31.39 13.43
C LEU A 160 42.62 32.03 13.27
N LEU A 161 43.54 31.77 14.21
CA LEU A 161 44.94 32.22 14.09
C LEU A 161 45.67 31.55 12.92
N VAL A 162 45.46 30.25 12.72
CA VAL A 162 46.04 29.52 11.58
C VAL A 162 45.46 30.01 10.25
N ALA A 163 44.15 30.23 10.18
CA ALA A 163 43.49 30.77 8.99
C ALA A 163 43.97 32.20 8.66
N ALA A 164 44.15 33.05 9.67
CA ALA A 164 44.68 34.41 9.48
C ALA A 164 46.15 34.39 8.98
N ALA A 165 46.96 33.45 9.47
CA ALA A 165 48.35 33.27 9.01
C ALA A 165 48.43 32.78 7.55
N LEU A 166 47.48 31.95 7.12
CA LEU A 166 47.41 31.48 5.72
C LEU A 166 46.81 32.53 4.77
N PHE A 167 45.90 33.38 5.25
CA PHE A 167 45.25 34.40 4.44
C PHE A 167 46.18 35.56 4.05
N THR A 168 47.23 35.83 4.83
CA THR A 168 48.24 36.83 4.47
C THR A 168 49.18 36.37 3.36
N GLN A 169 49.29 35.06 3.11
CA GLN A 169 50.17 34.52 2.06
C GLN A 169 49.54 34.42 0.67
N ASN A 170 48.20 34.45 0.56
CA ASN A 170 47.53 34.09 -0.70
C ASN A 170 46.55 35.16 -1.20
N ARG A 171 47.08 36.30 -1.69
CA ARG A 171 46.29 37.29 -2.46
C ARG A 171 46.28 36.89 -3.94
N PHE A 172 45.29 36.09 -4.35
CA PHE A 172 44.91 35.92 -5.75
C PHE A 172 43.41 36.18 -5.94
N SER A 173 43.13 36.91 -7.02
CA SER A 173 41.89 37.54 -7.44
C SER A 173 40.79 36.56 -7.85
N PHE A 174 39.55 36.80 -7.38
CA PHE A 174 38.34 36.31 -8.04
C PHE A 174 37.34 37.45 -8.21
N SER A 175 37.05 37.78 -9.47
CA SER A 175 35.97 38.63 -9.91
C SER A 175 35.20 37.88 -10.99
N PHE A 176 34.08 37.26 -10.62
CA PHE A 176 33.18 36.66 -11.61
C PHE A 176 31.74 36.63 -11.09
N LEU A 177 30.82 36.97 -12.00
CA LEU A 177 29.35 36.88 -11.95
C LEU A 177 28.57 38.12 -11.45
N GLN A 178 28.34 39.04 -12.39
CA GLN A 178 27.04 39.71 -12.52
C GLN A 178 26.55 39.53 -13.96
N GLN A 179 25.48 38.75 -14.16
CA GLN A 179 24.70 38.77 -15.38
C GLN A 179 23.25 39.02 -15.01
N LYS A 180 22.73 40.14 -15.50
CA LYS A 180 21.41 40.70 -15.26
C LYS A 180 20.52 40.29 -16.43
N SER A 181 19.35 39.72 -16.16
CA SER A 181 18.32 39.43 -17.17
C SER A 181 17.25 40.54 -17.16
N PRO A 182 16.70 40.97 -18.31
CA PRO A 182 15.56 41.86 -18.33
C PRO A 182 14.24 41.08 -18.47
N GLU A 183 13.25 41.56 -17.73
CA GLU A 183 11.83 41.24 -17.86
C GLU A 183 11.27 41.80 -19.18
N SER A 184 10.31 41.08 -19.78
CA SER A 184 9.29 41.70 -20.63
C SER A 184 7.96 40.98 -20.48
N GLU A 185 7.01 41.67 -19.86
CA GLU A 185 5.58 41.36 -19.91
C GLU A 185 5.02 41.76 -21.28
N THR A 186 4.21 40.89 -21.89
CA THR A 186 3.17 41.34 -22.82
C THR A 186 2.01 40.35 -22.78
N SER A 187 0.88 40.81 -22.24
CA SER A 187 -0.40 40.10 -22.22
C SER A 187 -1.23 40.52 -23.44
N MET A 188 -1.66 39.55 -24.24
CA MET A 188 -2.72 39.75 -25.24
C MET A 188 -3.78 38.66 -25.07
N ALA A 189 -5.04 39.10 -25.03
CA ALA A 189 -6.22 38.24 -24.93
C ALA A 189 -6.44 37.46 -26.25
N VAL A 190 -6.62 36.14 -26.13
CA VAL A 190 -6.89 35.23 -27.26
C VAL A 190 -8.40 34.91 -27.30
N PRO A 191 -9.04 34.94 -28.48
CA PRO A 191 -10.44 34.55 -28.63
C PRO A 191 -10.61 33.03 -28.47
N SER A 192 -11.63 32.61 -27.75
CA SER A 192 -12.00 31.22 -27.50
C SER A 192 -12.59 30.56 -28.75
N VAL A 193 -11.71 30.00 -29.58
CA VAL A 193 -12.07 29.05 -30.63
C VAL A 193 -12.42 27.71 -29.96
N LYS A 194 -13.66 27.24 -30.11
CA LYS A 194 -14.04 25.86 -29.76
C LYS A 194 -13.25 24.92 -30.67
N LYS A 195 -12.12 24.44 -30.16
CA LYS A 195 -11.26 23.45 -30.84
C LYS A 195 -12.00 22.12 -30.84
N THR A 196 -12.38 21.63 -32.01
CA THR A 196 -12.85 20.25 -32.18
C THR A 196 -11.69 19.33 -31.82
N GLU A 197 -11.86 18.51 -30.80
CA GLU A 197 -10.86 17.52 -30.39
C GLU A 197 -10.80 16.41 -31.44
N THR A 198 -9.73 16.38 -32.23
CA THR A 198 -9.41 15.26 -33.09
C THR A 198 -8.56 14.29 -32.27
N PHE A 199 -9.14 13.12 -31.96
CA PHE A 199 -8.43 11.99 -31.37
C PHE A 199 -7.81 11.18 -32.51
N THR A 200 -6.50 10.96 -32.45
CA THR A 200 -5.83 10.04 -33.38
C THR A 200 -5.22 8.92 -32.56
N ASP A 201 -5.81 7.73 -32.69
CA ASP A 201 -5.27 6.50 -32.12
C ASP A 201 -4.35 5.83 -33.13
N ARG A 202 -3.16 5.41 -32.69
CA ARG A 202 -2.15 4.70 -33.48
C ARG A 202 -1.60 3.53 -32.68
N GLU A 203 -1.57 2.35 -33.28
CA GLU A 203 -0.81 1.22 -32.74
C GLU A 203 0.68 1.48 -32.96
N LEU A 204 1.47 1.29 -31.90
CA LEU A 204 2.93 1.47 -31.96
C LEU A 204 3.64 0.12 -31.99
N GLU A 205 4.64 0.01 -32.85
CA GLU A 205 5.54 -1.13 -32.86
C GLU A 205 6.25 -1.23 -31.50
N THR A 206 6.16 -2.41 -30.91
CA THR A 206 6.75 -2.71 -29.61
C THR A 206 7.97 -3.59 -29.80
N VAL A 207 9.13 -3.08 -29.42
CA VAL A 207 10.38 -3.82 -29.53
C VAL A 207 10.78 -4.32 -28.15
N ILE A 208 10.75 -5.64 -27.95
CA ILE A 208 11.21 -6.28 -26.72
C ILE A 208 12.73 -6.45 -26.81
N THR A 209 13.44 -5.94 -25.79
CA THR A 209 14.91 -5.95 -25.75
C THR A 209 15.42 -6.49 -24.41
N GLY A 210 16.50 -7.27 -24.47
CA GLY A 210 17.12 -7.93 -23.32
C GLY A 210 17.17 -9.44 -23.47
N GLN A 211 18.11 -10.10 -22.80
CA GLN A 211 18.08 -11.55 -22.66
C GLN A 211 17.00 -11.92 -21.64
N LEU A 212 16.02 -12.67 -22.09
CA LEU A 212 14.94 -13.24 -21.29
C LEU A 212 15.18 -14.76 -21.25
N GLU A 213 16.25 -15.20 -20.59
CA GLU A 213 16.41 -16.64 -20.38
C GLU A 213 15.20 -17.13 -19.56
N ASP A 214 14.42 -18.02 -20.16
CA ASP A 214 13.20 -18.63 -19.62
C ASP A 214 11.99 -17.71 -19.38
N CYS A 215 12.03 -16.46 -19.85
CA CYS A 215 10.91 -15.53 -19.75
C CYS A 215 10.35 -15.18 -21.13
N GLU A 216 9.03 -15.13 -21.24
CA GLU A 216 8.31 -14.69 -22.43
C GLU A 216 7.48 -13.46 -22.09
N ILE A 217 7.57 -12.42 -22.92
CA ILE A 217 6.72 -11.24 -22.81
C ILE A 217 5.78 -11.24 -24.01
N GLU A 218 4.49 -11.40 -23.74
CA GLU A 218 3.41 -11.30 -24.73
C GLU A 218 2.75 -9.93 -24.58
N ILE A 219 2.62 -9.17 -25.68
CA ILE A 219 1.99 -7.86 -25.70
C ILE A 219 0.70 -7.95 -26.50
N ASP A 220 -0.42 -7.78 -25.80
CA ASP A 220 -1.76 -7.82 -26.37
C ASP A 220 -2.14 -6.47 -26.98
N GLN A 221 -1.78 -5.37 -26.31
CA GLN A 221 -2.11 -4.02 -26.76
C GLN A 221 -0.95 -3.05 -26.53
N SER A 222 -0.60 -2.30 -27.58
CA SER A 222 0.32 -1.15 -27.55
C SER A 222 -0.30 -0.01 -28.34
N ARG A 223 -1.01 0.89 -27.63
CA ARG A 223 -1.81 1.94 -28.27
C ARG A 223 -1.41 3.32 -27.77
N LEU A 224 -0.99 4.19 -28.68
CA LEU A 224 -0.80 5.62 -28.44
C LEU A 224 -2.04 6.39 -28.90
N SER A 225 -2.57 7.23 -28.03
CA SER A 225 -3.65 8.16 -28.34
C SER A 225 -3.13 9.58 -28.18
N LEU A 226 -3.30 10.37 -29.25
CA LEU A 226 -2.93 11.77 -29.27
C LEU A 226 -4.17 12.62 -29.01
N THR A 227 -4.08 13.53 -28.05
CA THR A 227 -5.10 14.53 -27.74
C THR A 227 -4.50 15.93 -27.80
N ASN A 228 -5.32 16.98 -27.77
CA ASN A 228 -4.90 18.36 -27.99
C ASN A 228 -3.85 18.85 -26.96
N GLY A 229 -2.57 18.57 -27.22
CA GLY A 229 -1.44 18.95 -26.37
C GLY A 229 -0.96 17.88 -25.38
N SER A 230 -1.53 16.68 -25.40
CA SER A 230 -1.14 15.59 -24.52
C SER A 230 -1.20 14.23 -25.22
N ILE A 231 -0.46 13.28 -24.65
CA ILE A 231 -0.46 11.90 -25.12
C ILE A 231 -0.94 10.99 -24.00
N SER A 232 -1.69 9.96 -24.38
CA SER A 232 -1.90 8.80 -23.53
C SER A 232 -1.41 7.55 -24.24
N TYR A 233 -0.88 6.60 -23.48
CA TYR A 233 -0.44 5.32 -24.01
C TYR A 233 -0.99 4.21 -23.12
N THR A 234 -1.47 3.15 -23.75
CA THR A 234 -1.98 1.94 -23.08
C THR A 234 -1.11 0.76 -23.48
N LEU A 235 -0.55 0.08 -22.49
CA LEU A 235 0.25 -1.13 -22.66
C LEU A 235 -0.41 -2.29 -21.91
N GLN A 236 -0.76 -3.34 -22.63
CA GLN A 236 -1.36 -4.53 -22.06
C GLN A 236 -0.65 -5.78 -22.56
N GLY A 237 -0.51 -6.76 -21.68
CA GLY A 237 0.18 -8.00 -21.98
C GLY A 237 0.48 -8.79 -20.72
N LYS A 238 1.46 -9.68 -20.80
CA LYS A 238 1.91 -10.50 -19.67
C LYS A 238 3.37 -10.90 -19.81
N LEU A 239 3.99 -11.13 -18.66
CA LEU A 239 5.29 -11.77 -18.53
C LEU A 239 5.07 -13.18 -17.97
N ILE A 240 5.51 -14.20 -18.68
CA ILE A 240 5.44 -15.61 -18.26
C ILE A 240 6.86 -16.11 -18.03
N ASN A 241 7.08 -16.86 -16.95
CA ASN A 241 8.34 -17.55 -16.69
C ASN A 241 8.04 -19.01 -16.37
N GLU A 242 8.59 -19.93 -17.14
CA GLU A 242 8.29 -21.37 -17.02
C GLU A 242 9.26 -22.12 -16.10
N SER A 243 10.43 -21.55 -15.80
CA SER A 243 11.52 -22.31 -15.17
C SER A 243 11.71 -22.01 -13.68
N LYS A 244 11.57 -20.74 -13.27
CA LYS A 244 11.94 -20.29 -11.91
C LYS A 244 10.91 -19.36 -11.31
N ALA A 245 10.84 -19.34 -9.98
CA ALA A 245 10.06 -18.33 -9.30
C ALA A 245 10.74 -16.95 -9.44
N ILE A 246 9.96 -15.89 -9.62
CA ILE A 246 10.44 -14.50 -9.66
C ILE A 246 10.08 -13.82 -8.35
N LYS A 247 11.07 -13.32 -7.62
CA LYS A 247 10.87 -12.53 -6.39
C LYS A 247 10.55 -11.08 -6.69
N SER A 248 11.22 -10.52 -7.69
CA SER A 248 10.95 -9.17 -8.14
C SER A 248 11.31 -9.02 -9.61
N ALA A 249 10.57 -8.18 -10.31
CA ALA A 249 10.82 -7.84 -11.70
C ALA A 249 10.19 -6.47 -11.99
N GLY A 250 10.89 -5.66 -12.78
CA GLY A 250 10.39 -4.40 -13.30
C GLY A 250 10.40 -4.40 -14.83
N LEU A 251 9.39 -3.81 -15.44
CA LEU A 251 9.32 -3.56 -16.87
C LEU A 251 9.69 -2.12 -17.15
N ASN A 252 10.80 -1.89 -17.83
CA ASN A 252 11.17 -0.56 -18.31
C ASN A 252 10.60 -0.33 -19.71
N VAL A 253 9.67 0.62 -19.80
CA VAL A 253 9.00 1.04 -21.03
C VAL A 253 9.60 2.39 -21.45
N ALA A 254 10.28 2.41 -22.58
CA ALA A 254 10.99 3.57 -23.12
C ALA A 254 10.42 3.99 -24.47
N PHE A 255 9.98 5.23 -24.57
CA PHE A 255 9.40 5.81 -25.77
C PHE A 255 10.50 6.50 -26.57
N ARG A 256 10.67 6.12 -27.83
CA ARG A 256 11.77 6.59 -28.67
C ARG A 256 11.25 7.34 -29.88
N GLN A 257 11.97 8.41 -30.21
CA GLN A 257 11.78 9.13 -31.46
C GLN A 257 12.47 8.40 -32.61
N PHE A 258 12.06 8.71 -33.84
CA PHE A 258 12.83 8.41 -35.04
C PHE A 258 14.30 8.83 -34.88
N GLY A 259 15.24 7.89 -35.08
CA GLY A 259 16.67 8.07 -34.81
C GLY A 259 17.16 7.50 -33.47
N GLY A 260 16.24 7.00 -32.63
CA GLY A 260 16.54 6.20 -31.45
C GLY A 260 16.84 6.99 -30.17
N GLU A 261 16.58 8.29 -30.13
CA GLU A 261 16.64 9.02 -28.86
C GLU A 261 15.46 8.63 -27.98
N THR A 262 15.74 8.28 -26.72
CA THR A 262 14.69 8.00 -25.73
C THR A 262 14.12 9.32 -25.23
N LEU A 263 12.86 9.60 -25.57
CA LEU A 263 12.16 10.82 -25.16
C LEU A 263 11.80 10.77 -23.67
N PHE A 264 11.24 9.64 -23.25
CA PHE A 264 10.96 9.36 -21.85
C PHE A 264 10.92 7.85 -21.61
N SER A 265 11.11 7.45 -20.35
CA SER A 265 11.00 6.06 -19.94
C SER A 265 10.45 5.96 -18.53
N LYS A 266 9.69 4.91 -18.26
CA LYS A 266 9.14 4.59 -16.93
C LYS A 266 9.42 3.12 -16.63
N THR A 267 9.85 2.85 -15.41
CA THR A 267 9.93 1.47 -14.90
C THR A 267 8.67 1.17 -14.12
N ILE A 268 8.00 0.08 -14.49
CA ILE A 268 6.78 -0.44 -13.89
C ILE A 268 7.17 -1.65 -13.04
N PRO A 269 6.82 -1.71 -11.75
CA PRO A 269 6.98 -2.94 -10.98
C PRO A 269 5.98 -3.98 -11.50
N LEU A 270 6.45 -5.14 -11.95
CA LEU A 270 5.60 -6.28 -12.32
C LEU A 270 5.43 -7.25 -11.15
N VAL A 271 6.51 -7.47 -10.40
CA VAL A 271 6.56 -8.39 -9.27
C VAL A 271 7.29 -7.69 -8.13
N GLU A 272 6.66 -7.64 -6.97
CA GLU A 272 7.22 -7.06 -5.73
C GLU A 272 7.75 -8.15 -4.81
N GLU A 273 8.75 -7.84 -3.97
CA GLU A 273 9.49 -8.84 -3.15
C GLU A 273 8.60 -9.72 -2.24
N GLU A 274 7.43 -9.22 -1.86
CA GLU A 274 6.45 -9.91 -1.02
C GLU A 274 5.53 -10.87 -1.81
N GLN A 275 5.58 -10.83 -3.14
CA GLN A 275 4.63 -11.50 -4.02
C GLN A 275 5.37 -12.29 -5.10
N TRP A 276 5.92 -13.45 -4.73
CA TRP A 276 6.67 -14.24 -5.70
C TRP A 276 5.73 -14.73 -6.81
N LEU A 277 6.16 -14.57 -8.05
CA LEU A 277 5.52 -15.16 -9.22
C LEU A 277 6.07 -16.57 -9.40
N MET A 278 5.20 -17.58 -9.41
CA MET A 278 5.64 -18.96 -9.54
C MET A 278 5.86 -19.34 -11.01
N PRO A 279 6.59 -20.43 -11.30
CA PRO A 279 6.70 -20.95 -12.66
C PRO A 279 5.32 -21.20 -13.29
N GLY A 280 5.13 -20.72 -14.52
CA GLY A 280 3.88 -20.79 -15.30
C GLY A 280 2.82 -19.76 -14.91
N GLU A 281 3.03 -18.98 -13.85
CA GLU A 281 2.11 -17.88 -13.50
C GLU A 281 2.46 -16.62 -14.32
N PRO A 282 1.48 -15.98 -14.96
CA PRO A 282 1.69 -14.74 -15.69
C PRO A 282 1.68 -13.55 -14.73
N ALA A 283 2.69 -12.69 -14.83
CA ALA A 283 2.64 -11.33 -14.31
C ALA A 283 1.97 -10.42 -15.35
N LEU A 284 0.76 -9.94 -15.04
CA LEU A 284 -0.02 -9.11 -15.95
C LEU A 284 0.60 -7.72 -16.10
N ILE A 285 0.58 -7.22 -17.32
CA ILE A 285 0.93 -5.85 -17.67
C ILE A 285 -0.39 -5.17 -18.05
N ASP A 286 -0.79 -4.16 -17.28
CA ASP A 286 -1.92 -3.29 -17.61
C ASP A 286 -1.59 -1.88 -17.16
N GLU A 287 -1.01 -1.10 -18.06
CA GLU A 287 -0.44 0.20 -17.73
C GLU A 287 -0.97 1.30 -18.64
N PHE A 288 -1.41 2.37 -18.00
CA PHE A 288 -1.82 3.60 -18.64
C PHE A 288 -0.84 4.72 -18.32
N PHE A 289 -0.33 5.37 -19.35
CA PHE A 289 0.59 6.49 -19.26
C PHE A 289 -0.11 7.73 -19.78
N TYR A 290 0.06 8.85 -19.07
CA TYR A 290 -0.46 10.14 -19.50
C TYR A 290 0.60 11.21 -19.36
N VAL A 291 0.84 11.97 -20.42
CA VAL A 291 1.83 13.05 -20.44
C VAL A 291 1.15 14.33 -20.92
N HIS A 292 1.20 15.37 -20.07
CA HIS A 292 0.53 16.68 -20.28
C HIS A 292 1.19 17.58 -21.34
N TYR A 293 2.18 17.08 -22.08
CA TYR A 293 2.79 17.80 -23.19
C TYR A 293 2.88 16.87 -24.39
N LEU A 294 2.86 17.44 -25.60
CA LEU A 294 3.04 16.69 -26.84
C LEU A 294 4.56 16.55 -27.07
N PRO A 295 5.16 15.36 -26.84
CA PRO A 295 6.56 15.17 -27.15
C PRO A 295 6.78 15.21 -28.68
N PRO A 296 8.05 15.23 -29.14
CA PRO A 296 8.36 14.90 -30.52
C PRO A 296 7.70 13.58 -30.96
N GLU A 297 7.57 13.36 -32.27
CA GLU A 297 6.91 12.17 -32.83
C GLU A 297 7.51 10.88 -32.24
N ILE A 298 6.65 10.09 -31.57
CA ILE A 298 7.02 8.79 -31.02
C ILE A 298 6.86 7.75 -32.13
N ASP A 299 7.92 6.99 -32.37
CA ASP A 299 7.96 5.98 -33.44
C ASP A 299 7.98 4.55 -32.88
N GLU A 300 8.71 4.34 -31.79
CA GLU A 300 8.93 3.02 -31.18
C GLU A 300 8.65 3.07 -29.67
N VAL A 301 8.01 2.03 -29.14
CA VAL A 301 8.04 1.75 -27.70
C VAL A 301 8.94 0.55 -27.46
N ARG A 302 10.00 0.77 -26.68
CA ARG A 302 10.94 -0.27 -26.31
C ARG A 302 10.64 -0.78 -24.92
N ILE A 303 10.43 -2.09 -24.83
CA ILE A 303 10.20 -2.79 -23.58
C ILE A 303 11.46 -3.55 -23.21
N SER A 304 11.85 -3.47 -21.95
CA SER A 304 13.01 -4.18 -21.42
C SER A 304 12.76 -4.61 -19.99
N LEU A 305 13.11 -5.84 -19.65
CA LEU A 305 13.03 -6.31 -18.27
C LEU A 305 14.20 -5.75 -17.46
N ARG A 306 13.94 -5.35 -16.21
CA ARG A 306 14.93 -4.80 -15.28
C ARG A 306 14.74 -5.37 -13.89
N ASN A 307 15.83 -5.40 -13.13
CA ASN A 307 15.84 -5.78 -11.72
C ASN A 307 15.16 -7.14 -11.47
N MET A 308 15.28 -8.07 -12.41
CA MET A 308 14.70 -9.40 -12.24
C MET A 308 15.54 -10.18 -11.23
N VAL A 309 14.90 -10.61 -10.16
CA VAL A 309 15.50 -11.49 -9.14
C VAL A 309 14.71 -12.79 -9.15
N THR A 310 15.34 -13.88 -9.55
CA THR A 310 14.76 -15.22 -9.52
C THR A 310 15.16 -15.99 -8.26
N ALA A 311 14.39 -17.02 -7.93
CA ALA A 311 14.69 -17.97 -6.87
C ALA A 311 14.84 -19.37 -7.48
N ASP A 312 15.93 -20.07 -7.14
CA ASP A 312 16.10 -21.48 -7.52
C ASP A 312 15.26 -22.41 -6.62
N GLU A 313 15.06 -22.01 -5.37
CA GLU A 313 14.20 -22.72 -4.42
C GLU A 313 12.78 -22.17 -4.53
N ILE A 314 11.87 -23.02 -5.00
CA ILE A 314 10.44 -22.76 -5.01
C ILE A 314 9.93 -22.90 -3.58
N PRO A 315 9.28 -21.88 -3.00
CA PRO A 315 8.74 -21.99 -1.65
C PRO A 315 7.69 -23.10 -1.63
N GLU A 316 7.71 -23.92 -0.59
CA GLU A 316 6.69 -24.95 -0.38
C GLU A 316 5.33 -24.25 -0.30
N GLN A 317 4.47 -24.52 -1.28
CA GLN A 317 3.11 -23.98 -1.31
C GLN A 317 2.18 -24.94 -0.59
N GLU A 318 1.31 -24.41 0.26
CA GLU A 318 0.21 -25.19 0.81
C GLU A 318 -0.66 -25.74 -0.33
N GLU A 319 -1.16 -26.97 -0.14
CA GLU A 319 -2.03 -27.60 -1.14
C GLU A 319 -3.30 -26.77 -1.35
N ALA A 320 -3.54 -26.38 -2.60
CA ALA A 320 -4.69 -25.58 -2.97
C ALA A 320 -5.99 -26.35 -2.70
N GLN A 321 -6.90 -25.76 -1.94
CA GLN A 321 -8.20 -26.38 -1.64
C GLN A 321 -9.17 -26.09 -2.78
N PRO A 322 -9.75 -27.11 -3.45
CA PRO A 322 -10.68 -26.87 -4.55
C PRO A 322 -11.94 -26.16 -4.05
N ILE A 323 -12.44 -25.20 -4.83
CA ILE A 323 -13.67 -24.45 -4.51
C ILE A 323 -14.78 -24.93 -5.47
N SER A 324 -15.98 -25.19 -4.93
CA SER A 324 -17.13 -25.53 -5.77
C SER A 324 -17.54 -24.35 -6.65
N VAL A 325 -17.81 -24.62 -7.93
CA VAL A 325 -18.19 -23.62 -8.93
C VAL A 325 -19.59 -23.91 -9.45
N GLU A 326 -20.50 -22.96 -9.25
CA GLU A 326 -21.85 -22.96 -9.79
C GLU A 326 -21.94 -21.97 -10.95
N TRP A 327 -22.79 -22.25 -11.93
CA TRP A 327 -22.96 -21.42 -13.11
C TRP A 327 -24.39 -20.91 -13.17
N THR A 328 -24.58 -19.62 -12.92
CA THR A 328 -25.87 -18.95 -13.20
C THR A 328 -25.89 -18.39 -14.62
N ALA A 329 -24.73 -17.97 -15.13
CA ALA A 329 -24.57 -17.54 -16.52
C ALA A 329 -24.58 -18.73 -17.49
N TYR A 330 -24.96 -18.46 -18.74
CA TYR A 330 -24.74 -19.41 -19.84
C TYR A 330 -23.23 -19.66 -19.98
N ARG A 331 -22.82 -20.92 -19.89
CA ARG A 331 -21.43 -21.33 -20.08
C ARG A 331 -21.17 -21.58 -21.58
N PRO A 332 -20.29 -20.80 -22.24
CA PRO A 332 -19.94 -21.04 -23.64
C PRO A 332 -19.29 -22.42 -23.82
N GLU A 333 -19.53 -23.05 -24.97
CA GLU A 333 -18.94 -24.34 -25.32
C GLU A 333 -17.42 -24.21 -25.40
N GLY A 334 -16.68 -25.16 -24.81
CA GLY A 334 -15.22 -25.13 -24.76
C GLY A 334 -14.63 -24.34 -23.58
N VAL A 335 -15.40 -23.50 -22.87
CA VAL A 335 -14.91 -22.90 -21.62
C VAL A 335 -14.93 -23.93 -20.50
N LYS A 336 -13.84 -24.02 -19.73
CA LYS A 336 -13.83 -24.69 -18.43
C LYS A 336 -12.92 -23.91 -17.47
N ILE A 337 -13.51 -23.43 -16.37
CA ILE A 337 -12.79 -22.67 -15.36
C ILE A 337 -12.82 -23.45 -14.05
N ASP A 338 -11.64 -23.72 -13.51
CA ASP A 338 -11.46 -24.36 -12.21
C ASP A 338 -10.91 -23.34 -11.20
N PHE A 339 -11.37 -23.44 -9.95
CA PHE A 339 -10.95 -22.56 -8.86
C PHE A 339 -10.36 -23.34 -7.69
N SER A 340 -9.36 -22.75 -7.05
CA SER A 340 -8.81 -23.27 -5.79
C SER A 340 -8.39 -22.13 -4.87
N GLN A 341 -8.56 -22.33 -3.57
CA GLN A 341 -8.08 -21.43 -2.53
C GLN A 341 -6.65 -21.80 -2.17
N LEU A 342 -5.72 -20.86 -2.32
CA LEU A 342 -4.33 -21.05 -1.91
C LEU A 342 -4.11 -20.62 -0.46
N GLU A 343 -4.71 -19.49 -0.07
CA GLU A 343 -4.56 -18.91 1.25
C GLU A 343 -5.86 -18.20 1.62
N SER A 344 -6.24 -18.27 2.89
CA SER A 344 -7.28 -17.44 3.45
C SER A 344 -6.86 -17.01 4.84
N SER A 345 -6.85 -15.70 5.07
CA SER A 345 -6.64 -15.13 6.39
C SER A 345 -7.77 -14.17 6.72
N SER A 346 -8.30 -14.29 7.94
CA SER A 346 -9.24 -13.31 8.48
C SER A 346 -8.54 -12.45 9.53
N PHE A 347 -8.95 -11.19 9.61
CA PHE A 347 -8.55 -10.33 10.70
C PHE A 347 -9.64 -9.34 11.08
N GLN A 348 -9.79 -9.09 12.37
CA GLN A 348 -10.74 -8.11 12.88
C GLN A 348 -10.14 -6.71 12.84
N GLY A 349 -10.89 -5.73 12.31
CA GLY A 349 -10.52 -4.32 12.33
C GLY A 349 -11.76 -3.43 12.52
N TYR A 350 -11.72 -2.47 13.44
CA TYR A 350 -12.79 -1.48 13.66
C TYR A 350 -14.22 -2.01 13.79
N GLY A 351 -14.42 -3.21 14.34
CA GLY A 351 -15.74 -3.83 14.45
C GLY A 351 -16.24 -4.45 13.13
N GLU A 352 -15.41 -4.47 12.10
CA GLU A 352 -15.57 -5.28 10.90
C GLU A 352 -14.63 -6.47 10.96
N ASN A 353 -15.04 -7.57 10.33
CA ASN A 353 -14.14 -8.67 10.04
C ASN A 353 -13.64 -8.47 8.61
N TYR A 354 -12.36 -8.62 8.35
CA TYR A 354 -11.82 -8.61 7.01
C TYR A 354 -11.34 -10.01 6.66
N ILE A 355 -11.44 -10.36 5.39
CA ILE A 355 -10.87 -11.58 4.85
C ILE A 355 -9.99 -11.23 3.65
N ASN A 356 -8.82 -11.86 3.59
CA ASN A 356 -7.91 -11.82 2.46
C ASN A 356 -7.82 -13.24 1.89
N ILE A 357 -8.24 -13.39 0.65
CA ILE A 357 -8.32 -14.68 -0.04
C ILE A 357 -7.42 -14.65 -1.26
N LYS A 358 -6.52 -15.61 -1.35
CA LYS A 358 -5.70 -15.86 -2.54
C LYS A 358 -6.35 -16.97 -3.35
N LEU A 359 -7.00 -16.60 -4.45
CA LEU A 359 -7.70 -17.50 -5.36
C LEU A 359 -6.83 -17.83 -6.56
N LYS A 360 -6.66 -19.12 -6.85
CA LYS A 360 -6.13 -19.64 -8.10
C LYS A 360 -7.30 -19.92 -9.04
N MET A 361 -7.23 -19.37 -10.24
CA MET A 361 -8.18 -19.60 -11.33
C MET A 361 -7.43 -20.21 -12.50
N ILE A 362 -7.95 -21.29 -13.09
CA ILE A 362 -7.33 -21.97 -14.23
C ILE A 362 -8.35 -22.09 -15.34
N ASN A 363 -8.00 -21.66 -16.56
CA ASN A 363 -8.79 -21.96 -17.75
C ASN A 363 -8.42 -23.33 -18.31
N SER A 364 -8.99 -24.39 -17.78
CA SER A 364 -8.82 -25.75 -18.34
C SER A 364 -9.67 -26.01 -19.59
N GLY A 365 -10.24 -24.95 -20.18
CA GLY A 365 -10.99 -24.98 -21.44
C GLY A 365 -10.08 -24.89 -22.68
N THR A 366 -10.72 -24.78 -23.84
CA THR A 366 -10.06 -24.70 -25.15
C THR A 366 -10.21 -23.33 -25.81
N ILE A 367 -10.95 -22.40 -25.21
CA ILE A 367 -11.16 -21.04 -25.72
C ILE A 367 -10.75 -19.99 -24.69
N PRO A 368 -10.25 -18.83 -25.12
CA PRO A 368 -9.90 -17.74 -24.21
C PRO A 368 -11.14 -17.17 -23.52
N VAL A 369 -10.93 -16.44 -22.42
CA VAL A 369 -11.98 -15.72 -21.70
C VAL A 369 -11.65 -14.24 -21.64
N GLU A 370 -12.47 -13.43 -22.30
CA GLU A 370 -12.31 -11.97 -22.38
C GLU A 370 -12.94 -11.23 -21.20
N ARG A 371 -14.00 -11.81 -20.61
CA ARG A 371 -14.65 -11.24 -19.41
C ARG A 371 -15.12 -12.34 -18.49
N PHE A 372 -14.92 -12.14 -17.19
CA PHE A 372 -15.30 -13.10 -16.18
C PHE A 372 -15.68 -12.40 -14.88
N GLN A 373 -16.95 -12.53 -14.51
CA GLN A 373 -17.51 -12.00 -13.26
C GLN A 373 -18.01 -13.16 -12.40
N ILE A 374 -17.68 -13.10 -11.12
CA ILE A 374 -18.13 -14.06 -10.11
C ILE A 374 -18.84 -13.37 -8.96
N ASP A 375 -19.68 -14.13 -8.28
CA ASP A 375 -20.07 -13.87 -6.91
C ASP A 375 -19.38 -14.90 -6.02
N LEU A 376 -18.56 -14.43 -5.09
CA LEU A 376 -18.03 -15.25 -4.00
C LEU A 376 -19.09 -15.32 -2.92
N LYS A 377 -19.50 -16.53 -2.57
CA LYS A 377 -20.61 -16.75 -1.64
C LYS A 377 -20.16 -17.61 -0.48
N TRP A 378 -20.66 -17.28 0.70
CA TRP A 378 -20.44 -18.04 1.92
C TRP A 378 -21.76 -18.60 2.40
N ARG A 379 -21.77 -19.90 2.69
CA ARG A 379 -22.94 -20.58 3.26
C ARG A 379 -22.59 -21.28 4.56
N ASN A 380 -23.60 -21.45 5.41
CA ASN A 380 -23.47 -22.31 6.59
C ASN A 380 -23.57 -23.80 6.21
N PHE A 381 -23.39 -24.70 7.18
CA PHE A 381 -23.56 -26.15 6.99
C PHE A 381 -24.97 -26.60 6.58
N SER A 382 -25.99 -25.77 6.82
CA SER A 382 -27.37 -26.03 6.37
C SER A 382 -27.56 -25.68 4.89
N GLY A 383 -26.60 -25.00 4.27
CA GLY A 383 -26.63 -24.53 2.89
C GLY A 383 -27.22 -23.12 2.72
N ASP A 384 -27.54 -22.41 3.81
CA ASP A 384 -28.07 -21.05 3.73
C ASP A 384 -26.96 -20.06 3.37
N GLU A 385 -27.20 -19.23 2.35
CA GLU A 385 -26.30 -18.15 1.96
C GLU A 385 -26.32 -17.05 3.02
N LEU A 386 -25.15 -16.76 3.60
CA LEU A 386 -24.99 -15.74 4.63
C LEU A 386 -24.42 -14.44 4.06
N PHE A 387 -23.57 -14.54 3.05
CA PHE A 387 -22.90 -13.39 2.44
C PHE A 387 -22.53 -13.68 0.99
N SER A 388 -22.54 -12.63 0.17
CA SER A 388 -22.19 -12.68 -1.26
C SER A 388 -21.43 -11.43 -1.67
N LEU A 389 -20.39 -11.62 -2.48
CA LEU A 389 -19.50 -10.57 -2.95
C LEU A 389 -19.25 -10.70 -4.45
N SER A 390 -19.74 -9.74 -5.22
CA SER A 390 -19.49 -9.71 -6.66
C SER A 390 -18.11 -9.12 -7.00
N ARG A 391 -17.40 -9.75 -7.93
CA ARG A 391 -16.08 -9.34 -8.42
C ARG A 391 -15.92 -9.64 -9.90
N ASP A 392 -15.43 -8.65 -10.65
CA ASP A 392 -14.91 -8.86 -11.99
C ASP A 392 -13.45 -9.34 -11.86
N LEU A 393 -13.19 -10.60 -12.22
CA LEU A 393 -11.82 -11.13 -12.25
C LEU A 393 -11.13 -10.81 -13.58
N ILE A 394 -11.90 -10.76 -14.66
CA ILE A 394 -11.40 -10.37 -15.99
C ILE A 394 -12.34 -9.31 -16.56
N GLN A 395 -11.79 -8.14 -16.84
CA GLN A 395 -12.47 -7.02 -17.48
C GLN A 395 -12.06 -6.93 -18.95
N ARG A 396 -12.82 -6.17 -19.75
CA ARG A 396 -12.53 -6.03 -21.20
C ARG A 396 -11.16 -5.40 -21.44
N GLU A 397 -10.75 -4.57 -20.50
CA GLU A 397 -9.51 -3.84 -20.49
C GLU A 397 -8.36 -4.70 -19.97
N ASN A 398 -8.59 -5.87 -19.38
CA ASN A 398 -7.50 -6.73 -18.92
C ASN A 398 -7.06 -7.69 -20.04
N PRO A 399 -5.81 -8.18 -20.01
CA PRO A 399 -5.39 -9.31 -20.82
C PRO A 399 -6.38 -10.47 -20.76
N VAL A 400 -6.70 -11.08 -21.90
CA VAL A 400 -7.61 -12.25 -21.96
C VAL A 400 -7.00 -13.44 -21.23
N LEU A 401 -7.82 -14.29 -20.60
CA LEU A 401 -7.32 -15.52 -19.98
C LEU A 401 -7.26 -16.63 -21.03
N SER A 402 -6.05 -16.94 -21.48
CA SER A 402 -5.81 -17.96 -22.50
C SER A 402 -6.15 -19.37 -22.01
N PRO A 403 -6.37 -20.34 -22.91
CA PRO A 403 -6.44 -21.76 -22.54
C PRO A 403 -5.19 -22.18 -21.76
N GLU A 404 -5.40 -23.04 -20.76
CA GLU A 404 -4.39 -23.57 -19.83
C GLU A 404 -3.73 -22.51 -18.92
N GLU A 405 -4.06 -21.24 -19.08
CA GLU A 405 -3.53 -20.16 -18.26
C GLU A 405 -4.05 -20.25 -16.82
N THR A 406 -3.13 -20.08 -15.88
CA THR A 406 -3.42 -19.96 -14.45
C THR A 406 -3.26 -18.51 -14.03
N ARG A 407 -4.23 -17.95 -13.31
CA ARG A 407 -4.12 -16.62 -12.68
C ARG A 407 -4.38 -16.69 -11.19
N ILE A 408 -3.66 -15.87 -10.45
CA ILE A 408 -3.87 -15.67 -9.02
C ILE A 408 -4.54 -14.31 -8.78
N PHE A 409 -5.65 -14.34 -8.06
CA PHE A 409 -6.35 -13.15 -7.61
C PHE A 409 -6.25 -13.04 -6.09
N ARG A 410 -5.97 -11.84 -5.60
CA ARG A 410 -6.09 -11.52 -4.18
C ARG A 410 -7.35 -10.72 -3.96
N ILE A 411 -8.21 -11.20 -3.09
CA ILE A 411 -9.49 -10.57 -2.79
C ILE A 411 -9.47 -10.19 -1.33
N PHE A 412 -9.47 -8.88 -1.12
CA PHE A 412 -9.62 -8.27 0.19
C PHE A 412 -11.02 -7.69 0.31
N THR A 413 -11.75 -8.09 1.35
CA THR A 413 -13.12 -7.61 1.58
C THR A 413 -13.43 -7.60 3.07
N ASN A 414 -14.39 -6.76 3.46
CA ASN A 414 -15.06 -6.88 4.74
C ASN A 414 -16.10 -8.02 4.69
N LEU A 415 -16.19 -8.72 5.80
CA LEU A 415 -17.18 -9.71 6.15
C LEU A 415 -18.09 -9.09 7.22
N PRO A 416 -19.41 -9.29 7.13
CA PRO A 416 -20.34 -8.94 8.19
C PRO A 416 -19.87 -9.47 9.57
N PRO A 417 -19.97 -8.67 10.64
CA PRO A 417 -19.46 -9.02 11.97
C PRO A 417 -20.22 -10.18 12.64
N ASP A 418 -21.39 -10.52 12.12
CA ASP A 418 -22.29 -11.59 12.56
C ASP A 418 -22.05 -12.93 11.85
N LEU A 419 -21.13 -12.98 10.89
CA LEU A 419 -20.72 -14.24 10.28
C LEU A 419 -20.01 -15.13 11.32
N PRO A 420 -20.41 -16.41 11.45
CA PRO A 420 -19.73 -17.34 12.34
C PRO A 420 -18.30 -17.61 11.85
N ASP A 421 -17.33 -17.61 12.76
CA ASP A 421 -15.92 -17.89 12.42
C ASP A 421 -15.68 -19.33 11.95
N GLU A 422 -16.56 -20.27 12.35
CA GLU A 422 -16.46 -21.69 12.03
C GLU A 422 -17.61 -22.15 11.14
N GLY A 423 -17.32 -23.07 10.22
CA GLY A 423 -18.34 -23.75 9.43
C GLY A 423 -18.88 -22.97 8.24
N LEU A 424 -18.15 -21.96 7.79
CA LEU A 424 -18.41 -21.29 6.53
C LEU A 424 -17.78 -22.08 5.38
N GLU A 425 -18.61 -22.45 4.41
CA GLU A 425 -18.15 -22.97 3.14
C GLU A 425 -18.21 -21.86 2.09
N MET A 426 -17.08 -21.56 1.47
CA MET A 426 -17.02 -20.64 0.35
C MET A 426 -17.27 -21.41 -0.96
N TYR A 427 -18.10 -20.83 -1.84
CA TYR A 427 -18.29 -21.31 -3.20
C TYR A 427 -18.33 -20.13 -4.17
N ILE A 428 -18.11 -20.41 -5.46
CA ILE A 428 -18.09 -19.41 -6.52
C ILE A 428 -19.30 -19.61 -7.40
N ASN A 429 -20.06 -18.55 -7.64
CA ASN A 429 -21.11 -18.52 -8.64
C ASN A 429 -20.68 -17.64 -9.82
N VAL A 430 -20.61 -18.21 -11.02
CA VAL A 430 -20.27 -17.46 -12.24
C VAL A 430 -21.50 -16.73 -12.75
N THR A 431 -21.45 -15.39 -12.70
CA THR A 431 -22.57 -14.50 -13.04
C THR A 431 -22.45 -13.87 -14.41
N ARG A 432 -21.24 -13.76 -14.96
CA ARG A 432 -21.02 -13.32 -16.33
C ARG A 432 -19.75 -13.95 -16.91
N ILE A 433 -19.84 -14.37 -18.16
CA ILE A 433 -18.69 -14.80 -18.93
C ILE A 433 -18.85 -14.41 -20.39
N ASN A 434 -17.78 -13.87 -20.98
CA ASN A 434 -17.62 -13.74 -22.43
C ASN A 434 -16.29 -14.39 -22.83
N SER A 435 -16.31 -15.15 -23.91
CA SER A 435 -15.18 -15.91 -24.46
C SER A 435 -14.90 -15.53 -25.90
#